data_AF-A0A6A6MW53-F1
#
_entry.id   AF-A0A6A6MW53-F1
#
_cell.length_a   1.000
_cell.length_b   1.000
_cell.length_c   1.000
_cell.angle_alpha   90.00
_cell.angle_beta   90.00
_cell.angle_gamma   90.00
#
_symmetry.space_group_name_H-M   'P 1'
#
loop_
_entity.id
_entity.type
_entity.pdbx_description
1 polymer ?
#
loop_
_entity_poly.entity_id
_entity_poly.type
_entity_poly.pdbx_seq_one_letter_code
_entity_poly.pdbx_strand_id
1 'polypeptide(L)'
;MGMTSSFLDEVRLATKKFFALPMEEKHKYAREVDGMEGYGNDMILSESVLDWNDRLYLLASPEDQRQLRYWPESPANFRETLFEYTSKLRLITEASSGSWPESHSDGSVITIVLQDKEVEGPSMPER
;
A
#
# COMPACT_ATOMS: atom_id res chain seq x y z
N MET A 1 0.12 -16.10 16.15
CA MET A 1 -0.51 -15.65 14.90
C MET A 1 0.03 -14.27 14.61
N GLY A 2 0.70 -14.07 13.48
CA GLY A 2 1.33 -12.80 13.15
C GLY A 2 2.10 -12.92 11.86
N MET A 3 2.34 -11.80 11.19
CA MET A 3 3.23 -11.75 10.04
C MET A 3 4.67 -11.91 10.49
N THR A 4 5.44 -12.73 9.78
CA THR A 4 6.88 -12.84 10.01
C THR A 4 7.57 -11.59 9.49
N SER A 5 8.65 -11.15 10.15
CA SER A 5 9.45 -10.01 9.67
C SER A 5 9.94 -10.25 8.24
N SER A 6 10.40 -11.47 7.93
CA SER A 6 10.87 -11.83 6.58
C SER A 6 9.81 -11.60 5.51
N PHE A 7 8.53 -11.90 5.79
CA PHE A 7 7.45 -11.67 4.85
C PHE A 7 7.16 -10.18 4.65
N LEU A 8 7.21 -9.38 5.73
CA LEU A 8 7.08 -7.93 5.63
C LEU A 8 8.22 -7.30 4.83
N ASP A 9 9.44 -7.80 4.99
CA ASP A 9 10.61 -7.41 4.19
C ASP A 9 10.41 -7.75 2.70
N GLU A 10 9.83 -8.91 2.38
CA GLU A 10 9.48 -9.28 1.00
C GLU A 10 8.42 -8.34 0.40
N VAL A 11 7.33 -8.05 1.14
CA VAL A 11 6.30 -7.08 0.72
C VAL A 11 6.93 -5.71 0.47
N ARG A 12 7.81 -5.25 1.37
CA ARG A 12 8.50 -3.97 1.25
C ARG A 12 9.42 -3.95 0.03
N LEU A 13 10.19 -5.01 -0.20
CA LEU A 13 11.10 -5.12 -1.34
C LEU A 13 10.33 -5.16 -2.66
N ALA A 14 9.25 -5.94 -2.74
CA ALA A 14 8.41 -6.04 -3.92
C ALA A 14 7.72 -4.71 -4.23
N THR A 15 7.27 -3.99 -3.19
CA THR A 15 6.73 -2.64 -3.29
C THR A 15 7.77 -1.66 -3.84
N LYS A 16 8.98 -1.64 -3.28
CA LYS A 16 10.09 -0.80 -3.80
C LYS A 16 10.39 -1.09 -5.26
N LYS A 17 10.43 -2.38 -5.64
CA LYS A 17 10.64 -2.80 -7.03
C LYS A 17 9.51 -2.32 -7.95
N PHE A 18 8.25 -2.41 -7.52
CA PHE A 18 7.10 -1.89 -8.26
C PHE A 18 7.22 -0.37 -8.49
N PHE A 19 7.54 0.41 -7.45
CA PHE A 19 7.69 1.85 -7.61
C PHE A 19 8.92 2.27 -8.42
N ALA A 20 9.95 1.41 -8.46
CA ALA A 20 11.12 1.55 -9.33
C ALA A 20 10.86 1.16 -10.79
N LEU A 21 9.70 0.59 -11.12
CA LEU A 21 9.30 0.36 -12.51
C LEU A 21 9.12 1.71 -13.25
N PRO A 22 9.33 1.72 -14.58
CA PRO A 22 9.07 2.91 -15.37
C PRO A 22 7.61 3.37 -15.22
N MET A 23 7.41 4.69 -15.32
CA MET A 23 6.10 5.32 -15.13
C MET A 23 5.02 4.71 -16.05
N GLU A 24 5.39 4.28 -17.26
CA GLU A 24 4.49 3.59 -18.19
C GLU A 24 3.92 2.29 -17.62
N GLU A 25 4.73 1.47 -16.94
CA GLU A 25 4.28 0.23 -16.31
C GLU A 25 3.39 0.52 -15.10
N LYS A 26 3.73 1.55 -14.30
CA LYS A 26 2.92 1.98 -13.15
C LYS A 26 1.57 2.56 -13.59
N HIS A 27 1.56 3.32 -14.69
CA HIS A 27 0.35 3.91 -15.27
C HIS A 27 -0.63 2.88 -15.83
N LYS A 28 -0.21 1.65 -16.12
CA LYS A 28 -1.15 0.56 -16.45
C LYS A 28 -2.15 0.32 -15.33
N TYR A 29 -1.73 0.58 -14.11
CA TYR A 29 -2.54 0.44 -12.90
C TYR A 29 -3.09 1.77 -12.43
N ALA A 30 -3.00 2.84 -13.23
CA ALA A 30 -3.44 4.18 -12.85
C ALA A 30 -4.93 4.17 -12.45
N ARG A 31 -5.23 4.93 -11.40
CA ARG A 31 -6.59 5.19 -10.97
C ARG A 31 -7.35 5.89 -12.09
N GLU A 32 -8.56 5.42 -12.40
CA GLU A 32 -9.48 6.12 -13.31
C GLU A 32 -9.89 7.48 -12.72
N VAL A 33 -10.26 8.46 -13.55
CA VAL A 33 -10.60 9.83 -13.09
C VAL A 33 -11.72 9.86 -12.03
N ASP A 34 -12.65 8.92 -12.11
CA ASP A 34 -13.76 8.74 -11.15
C ASP A 34 -13.56 7.51 -10.24
N GLY A 35 -12.43 6.81 -10.41
CA GLY A 35 -12.13 5.56 -9.70
C GLY A 35 -11.54 5.82 -8.32
N MET A 36 -11.84 4.93 -7.35
CA MET A 36 -11.16 4.95 -6.05
C MET A 36 -9.90 4.08 -6.01
N GLU A 37 -9.83 3.03 -6.82
CA GLU A 37 -8.71 2.08 -6.86
C GLU A 37 -7.72 2.40 -7.97
N GLY A 38 -6.45 2.05 -7.74
CA GLY A 38 -5.35 2.22 -8.67
C GLY A 38 -4.19 3.02 -8.10
N TYR A 39 -3.16 3.13 -8.93
CA TYR A 39 -1.98 3.95 -8.74
C TYR A 39 -2.32 5.41 -9.00
N GLY A 40 -1.92 6.30 -8.09
CA GLY A 40 -2.12 7.72 -8.25
C GLY A 40 -1.24 8.52 -7.31
N ASN A 41 -1.03 9.77 -7.68
CA ASN A 41 -0.46 10.75 -6.76
C ASN A 41 -1.64 11.49 -6.12
N ASP A 42 -1.83 11.28 -4.81
CA ASP A 42 -2.79 12.07 -4.06
C ASP A 42 -2.14 13.43 -3.83
N MET A 43 -2.54 14.44 -4.61
CA MET A 43 -2.09 15.81 -4.42
C MET A 43 -2.73 16.35 -3.15
N ILE A 44 -2.17 15.99 -2.00
CA ILE A 44 -2.53 16.63 -0.74
C ILE A 44 -1.95 18.03 -0.80
N LEU A 45 -2.78 19.01 -1.19
CA LEU A 45 -2.53 20.43 -1.01
C LEU A 45 -2.46 20.73 0.49
N SER A 46 -1.33 20.37 1.10
CA SER A 46 -0.94 20.84 2.41
C SER A 46 -0.16 22.14 2.21
N GLU A 47 -0.52 23.20 2.95
CA GLU A 47 -0.08 24.60 2.79
C GLU A 47 1.44 24.86 2.69
N SER A 48 2.32 23.85 2.82
CA SER A 48 3.77 24.03 2.64
C SER A 48 4.59 22.79 2.22
N VAL A 49 3.98 21.65 1.83
CA VAL A 49 4.76 20.50 1.32
C VAL A 49 3.99 19.79 0.21
N LEU A 50 4.48 19.95 -1.02
CA LEU A 50 4.04 19.20 -2.19
C LEU A 50 4.72 17.82 -2.13
N ASP A 51 4.27 16.94 -1.23
CA ASP A 51 4.87 15.62 -1.06
C ASP A 51 4.36 14.71 -2.19
N TRP A 52 5.14 14.57 -3.26
CA TRP A 52 4.82 13.72 -4.42
C TRP A 52 4.99 12.25 -4.02
N ASN A 53 4.12 11.74 -3.16
CA ASN A 53 4.13 10.32 -2.82
C ASN A 53 3.32 9.55 -3.85
N ASP A 54 4.02 8.66 -4.54
CA ASP A 54 3.40 7.59 -5.29
C ASP A 54 2.60 6.69 -4.33
N ARG A 55 1.28 6.60 -4.57
CA ARG A 55 0.37 5.77 -3.77
C ARG A 55 -0.35 4.76 -4.66
N LEU A 56 -0.51 3.55 -4.16
CA LEU A 56 -1.31 2.50 -4.77
C LEU A 56 -2.44 2.12 -3.81
N TYR A 57 -3.68 2.34 -4.24
CA TYR A 57 -4.89 2.05 -3.47
C TYR A 57 -5.58 0.82 -4.06
N LEU A 58 -5.73 -0.25 -3.28
CA LEU A 58 -6.32 -1.50 -3.77
C LEU A 58 -7.38 -2.01 -2.82
N LEU A 59 -8.52 -2.41 -3.38
CA LEU A 59 -9.51 -3.17 -2.63
C LEU A 59 -9.02 -4.62 -2.48
N ALA A 60 -8.85 -5.03 -1.23
CA ALA A 60 -8.44 -6.35 -0.76
C ALA A 60 -9.61 -7.25 -0.34
N SER A 61 -10.74 -6.67 0.07
CA SER A 61 -11.93 -7.40 0.50
C SER A 61 -13.21 -6.66 0.10
N PRO A 62 -14.35 -7.35 -0.08
CA PRO A 62 -14.46 -8.79 -0.29
C PRO A 62 -13.70 -9.24 -1.55
N GLU A 63 -13.23 -10.49 -1.57
CA GLU A 63 -12.39 -11.02 -2.67
C GLU A 63 -13.08 -10.90 -4.04
N ASP A 64 -14.40 -11.02 -4.03
CA ASP A 64 -15.30 -10.94 -5.18
C ASP A 64 -15.36 -9.54 -5.80
N GLN A 65 -15.11 -8.49 -5.00
CA GLN A 65 -15.09 -7.11 -5.47
C GLN A 65 -13.70 -6.62 -5.87
N ARG A 66 -12.65 -7.41 -5.66
CA ARG A 66 -11.28 -6.99 -5.99
C ARG A 66 -11.14 -6.74 -7.48
N GLN A 67 -10.70 -5.54 -7.82
CA GLN A 67 -10.45 -5.18 -9.20
C GLN A 67 -9.03 -5.57 -9.60
N LEU A 68 -8.85 -6.85 -9.98
CA LEU A 68 -7.54 -7.41 -10.37
C LEU A 68 -6.79 -6.57 -11.40
N ARG A 69 -7.50 -5.81 -12.24
CA ARG A 69 -6.90 -4.85 -13.18
C ARG A 69 -5.96 -3.83 -12.54
N TYR A 70 -6.20 -3.44 -11.29
CA TYR A 70 -5.33 -2.51 -10.54
C TYR A 70 -4.23 -3.22 -9.76
N TRP A 71 -4.34 -4.54 -9.59
CA TRP A 71 -3.39 -5.34 -8.84
C TRP A 71 -2.14 -5.61 -9.70
N PRO A 72 -0.98 -5.07 -9.32
CA PRO A 72 0.22 -5.18 -10.12
C PRO A 72 0.77 -6.60 -10.15
N GLU A 73 1.03 -7.07 -11.37
CA GLU A 73 1.61 -8.39 -11.64
C GLU A 73 3.12 -8.35 -11.74
N SER A 74 3.67 -7.14 -11.95
CA SER A 74 5.09 -6.86 -11.98
C SER A 74 5.49 -6.10 -10.71
N PRO A 75 6.62 -6.44 -10.06
CA PRO A 75 7.51 -7.56 -10.37
C PRO A 75 6.87 -8.94 -10.11
N ALA A 76 7.47 -10.01 -10.65
CA ALA A 76 6.97 -11.37 -10.46
C ALA A 76 6.67 -11.68 -8.99
N ASN A 77 5.56 -12.38 -8.75
CA ASN A 77 5.00 -12.71 -7.44
C ASN A 77 4.44 -11.54 -6.63
N PHE A 78 4.48 -10.29 -7.12
CA PHE A 78 4.00 -9.15 -6.32
C PHE A 78 2.51 -9.25 -5.98
N ARG A 79 1.66 -9.61 -6.95
CA ARG A 79 0.23 -9.86 -6.71
C ARG A 79 0.00 -10.93 -5.66
N GLU A 80 0.73 -12.05 -5.73
CA GLU A 80 0.60 -13.16 -4.77
C GLU A 80 1.03 -12.73 -3.36
N THR A 81 2.16 -12.02 -3.25
CA THR A 81 2.63 -11.43 -2.00
C THR A 81 1.59 -10.49 -1.40
N LEU A 82 0.95 -9.65 -2.21
CA LEU A 82 -0.12 -8.76 -1.75
C LEU A 82 -1.36 -9.54 -1.31
N PHE A 83 -1.77 -10.59 -2.03
CA PHE A 83 -2.89 -11.43 -1.61
C PHE A 83 -2.61 -12.11 -0.28
N GLU A 84 -1.43 -12.69 -0.10
CA GLU A 84 -1.06 -13.30 1.17
C GLU A 84 -1.00 -12.26 2.30
N TYR A 85 -0.49 -11.06 2.01
CA TYR A 85 -0.44 -9.95 2.97
C TYR A 85 -1.84 -9.53 3.41
N THR A 86 -2.77 -9.35 2.46
CA THR A 86 -4.15 -8.99 2.78
C THR A 86 -4.89 -10.08 3.55
N SER A 87 -4.69 -11.35 3.18
CA SER A 87 -5.26 -12.48 3.91
C SER A 87 -4.76 -12.52 5.36
N LYS A 88 -3.45 -12.35 5.57
CA LYS A 88 -2.85 -12.30 6.90
C LYS A 88 -3.30 -11.06 7.68
N LEU A 89 -3.40 -9.89 7.04
CA LEU A 89 -3.88 -8.66 7.66
C LEU A 89 -5.31 -8.85 8.17
N ARG A 90 -6.18 -9.42 7.32
CA ARG A 90 -7.56 -9.68 7.67
C ARG A 90 -7.66 -10.61 8.88
N LEU A 91 -6.88 -11.69 8.92
CA LEU A 91 -6.84 -12.60 10.08
C LEU A 91 -6.40 -11.89 11.36
N ILE A 92 -5.42 -10.98 11.27
CA ILE A 92 -4.97 -10.17 12.42
C ILE A 92 -6.06 -9.19 12.84
N THR A 93 -6.71 -8.50 11.90
CA THR A 93 -7.80 -7.57 12.17
C THR A 93 -9.02 -8.28 12.77
N GLU A 94 -9.42 -9.43 12.23
CA GLU A 94 -10.51 -10.28 12.74
C GLU A 94 -10.18 -10.82 14.15
N ALA A 95 -8.91 -11.16 14.41
CA ALA A 95 -8.46 -11.53 15.75
C ALA A 95 -8.45 -10.34 16.73
N SER A 96 -8.27 -9.12 16.21
CA SER A 96 -8.23 -7.88 16.99
C SER A 96 -9.62 -7.27 17.22
N SER A 97 -10.60 -7.57 16.35
CA SER A 97 -11.97 -7.04 16.37
C SER A 97 -12.86 -7.60 17.50
N GLY A 98 -12.26 -8.24 18.51
CA GLY A 98 -12.94 -8.64 19.75
C GLY A 98 -13.33 -7.48 20.67
N SER A 99 -13.08 -6.23 20.30
CA SER A 99 -13.57 -5.01 20.96
C SER A 99 -13.51 -3.87 19.95
N TRP A 100 -14.39 -2.88 20.09
CA TRP A 100 -14.59 -1.71 19.20
C TRP A 100 -15.62 -1.92 18.08
N PRO A 101 -16.92 -1.79 18.40
CA PRO A 101 -17.89 -1.35 17.41
C PRO A 101 -17.53 0.09 16.99
N GLU A 102 -17.77 0.44 15.72
CA GLU A 102 -17.57 1.78 15.14
C GLU A 102 -16.14 2.09 14.69
N SER A 103 -15.75 1.50 13.57
CA SER A 103 -14.82 2.14 12.64
C SER A 103 -15.30 1.83 11.23
N HIS A 104 -15.88 2.83 10.55
CA HIS A 104 -16.32 2.76 9.15
C HIS A 104 -15.16 2.64 8.14
N SER A 105 -13.93 2.42 8.62
CA SER A 105 -12.86 1.92 7.76
C SER A 105 -13.14 0.45 7.54
N ASP A 106 -13.91 0.15 6.50
CA ASP A 106 -14.02 -1.17 5.93
C ASP A 106 -12.57 -1.67 5.79
N GLY A 107 -12.16 -2.64 6.62
CA GLY A 107 -10.78 -3.18 6.72
C GLY A 107 -10.35 -3.95 5.46
N SER A 108 -10.92 -3.54 4.35
CA SER A 108 -11.02 -4.13 3.05
C SER A 108 -10.12 -3.46 2.05
N VAL A 109 -9.55 -2.30 2.36
CA VAL A 109 -8.66 -1.59 1.45
C VAL A 109 -7.25 -1.61 2.01
N ILE A 110 -6.29 -1.96 1.16
CA ILE A 110 -4.88 -1.70 1.43
C ILE A 110 -4.42 -0.45 0.68
N THR A 111 -3.68 0.39 1.39
CA THR A 111 -3.00 1.54 0.82
C THR A 111 -1.51 1.32 0.94
N ILE A 112 -0.83 1.28 -0.20
CA ILE A 112 0.62 1.12 -0.26
C ILE A 112 1.20 2.49 -0.64
N VAL A 113 2.03 3.03 0.25
CA VAL A 113 2.75 4.30 0.04
C VAL A 113 4.24 4.01 -0.03
N LEU A 114 4.92 4.55 -1.03
CA LEU A 114 6.37 4.65 -0.99
C LEU A 114 6.73 5.89 -0.18
N GLN A 115 7.09 5.72 1.09
CA GLN A 115 7.78 6.79 1.82
C GLN A 115 9.24 6.79 1.39
N ASP A 116 9.62 7.71 0.49
CA ASP A 116 11.01 8.08 0.25
C ASP A 116 11.49 9.08 1.32
N LYS A 117 11.22 8.76 2.59
CA LYS A 117 11.88 9.41 3.71
C LYS A 117 12.66 8.33 4.43
N GLU A 118 13.90 8.14 3.98
CA GLU A 118 14.95 8.01 4.97
C GLU A 118 14.84 9.27 5.82
N VAL A 119 14.18 9.15 6.98
CA VAL A 119 14.37 10.12 8.04
C VAL A 119 15.85 9.99 8.41
N GLU A 120 16.71 10.76 7.74
CA GLU A 120 17.94 11.21 8.36
C GLU A 120 17.47 11.89 9.65
N GLY A 121 17.55 11.15 10.77
CA GLY A 121 17.32 11.74 12.08
C GLY A 121 18.16 13.01 12.17
N PRO A 122 17.69 14.07 12.84
CA PRO A 122 18.48 15.27 12.96
C PRO A 122 19.84 14.88 13.51
N SER A 123 20.89 15.06 12.70
CA SER A 123 22.25 15.00 13.19
C SER A 123 22.33 16.05 14.28
N MET A 124 22.40 15.62 15.54
CA MET A 124 22.67 16.51 16.66
C MET A 124 23.92 17.29 16.29
N PRO A 125 23.90 18.63 16.27
CA PRO A 125 25.14 19.37 16.17
C PRO A 125 25.96 19.02 17.42
N GLU A 126 27.07 18.32 17.23
CA GLU A 126 28.09 18.25 18.27
C GLU A 126 28.66 19.65 18.46
N ARG A 127 28.51 20.12 19.70
CA ARG A 127 29.18 21.24 20.38
C ARG A 127 28.58 22.65 20.31
#